data_AF-A0A6N8HAZ0-F1
#
_entry.id   AF-A0A6N8HAZ0-F1
#
_cell.length_a   1.000
_cell.length_b   1.000
_cell.length_c   1.000
_cell.angle_alpha   90.00
_cell.angle_beta   90.00
_cell.angle_gamma   90.00
#
_symmetry.space_group_name_H-M   'P 1'
#
loop_
_entity.id
_entity.type
_entity.pdbx_description
1 polymer ?
#
loop_
_entity_poly.entity_id
_entity_poly.type
_entity_poly.pdbx_seq_one_letter_code
_entity_poly.pdbx_strand_id
1 'polypeptide(L)'
;MEIRFIERDENFVPVKYPRNTKEEKLIFKEIYLEAEYKWYLSRYVGEWDLDFNFSHAAPLEKVKDLSVEYLLDILNNDYCFDFDYEPEEGDVLNIQYDYKYPDLRHMPNRYFIRCSTCVMFRDGKWIFDRYYDVKLKSITQGFIKFL
;
A
#
# COMPACT_ATOMS: atom_id res chain seq x y z
N MET A 1 5.64 -8.43 16.93
CA MET A 1 4.68 -8.49 15.82
C MET A 1 5.53 -8.77 14.60
N GLU A 2 5.16 -9.73 13.76
CA GLU A 2 5.89 -10.01 12.52
C GLU A 2 4.95 -9.69 11.35
N ILE A 3 5.50 -9.16 10.26
CA ILE A 3 4.72 -8.88 9.04
C ILE A 3 5.39 -9.47 7.81
N ARG A 4 4.60 -9.73 6.76
CA ARG A 4 5.09 -10.03 5.41
C ARG A 4 4.40 -9.19 4.36
N PHE A 5 5.15 -8.82 3.34
CA PHE A 5 4.66 -8.20 2.12
C PHE A 5 4.23 -9.30 1.18
N ILE A 6 2.92 -9.46 1.03
CA ILE A 6 2.30 -10.49 0.19
C ILE A 6 1.96 -9.90 -1.17
N GLU A 7 2.57 -10.42 -2.23
CA GLU A 7 2.27 -10.02 -3.61
C GLU A 7 0.80 -10.33 -3.93
N ARG A 8 0.12 -9.37 -4.56
CA ARG A 8 -1.23 -9.60 -5.05
C ARG A 8 -1.17 -10.38 -6.36
N ASP A 9 -1.31 -11.69 -6.25
CA ASP A 9 -1.44 -12.59 -7.40
C ASP A 9 -2.68 -12.22 -8.26
N GLU A 10 -2.57 -12.34 -9.59
CA GLU A 10 -3.61 -11.98 -10.57
C GLU A 10 -4.92 -12.78 -10.38
N ASN A 11 -4.86 -13.84 -9.57
CA ASN A 11 -5.98 -14.66 -9.13
C ASN A 11 -6.91 -13.97 -8.10
N PHE A 12 -6.79 -12.66 -7.90
CA PHE A 12 -7.74 -11.88 -7.11
C PHE A 12 -9.16 -12.08 -7.66
N VAL A 13 -9.94 -12.93 -6.99
CA VAL A 13 -11.34 -13.14 -7.35
C VAL A 13 -12.08 -11.84 -7.05
N PRO A 14 -12.59 -11.11 -8.06
CA PRO A 14 -13.36 -9.90 -7.79
C PRO A 14 -14.56 -10.29 -6.93
N VAL A 15 -14.87 -9.46 -5.93
CA VAL A 15 -16.04 -9.71 -5.09
C VAL A 15 -17.27 -9.78 -5.99
N LYS A 16 -17.81 -10.98 -6.10
CA LYS A 16 -19.10 -11.20 -6.73
C LYS A 16 -20.14 -10.58 -5.82
N TYR A 17 -20.75 -9.49 -6.29
CA TYR A 17 -21.88 -8.87 -5.62
C TYR A 17 -22.97 -9.94 -5.38
N PRO A 18 -23.31 -10.26 -4.13
CA PRO A 18 -24.31 -11.28 -3.85
C PRO A 18 -25.68 -10.81 -4.36
N ARG A 19 -26.33 -11.64 -5.18
CA ARG A 19 -27.74 -11.48 -5.52
C ARG A 19 -28.60 -12.14 -4.42
N ASN A 20 -28.96 -11.32 -3.44
CA ASN A 20 -30.19 -11.33 -2.63
C ASN A 20 -30.46 -12.42 -1.56
N THR A 21 -30.15 -12.08 -0.30
CA THR A 21 -30.99 -12.21 0.92
C THR A 21 -30.71 -11.04 1.91
N LYS A 22 -31.51 -10.86 2.98
CA LYS A 22 -31.29 -9.78 3.99
C LYS A 22 -30.00 -9.99 4.79
N GLU A 23 -29.66 -11.24 5.08
CA GLU A 23 -28.46 -11.64 5.83
C GLU A 23 -27.19 -11.43 5.01
N GLU A 24 -27.20 -11.80 3.73
CA GLU A 24 -26.08 -11.53 2.80
C GLU A 24 -25.80 -10.04 2.64
N LYS A 25 -26.84 -9.19 2.66
CA LYS A 25 -26.68 -7.72 2.64
C LYS A 25 -26.01 -7.20 3.91
N LEU A 26 -26.30 -7.80 5.08
CA LEU A 26 -25.69 -7.40 6.34
C LEU A 26 -24.23 -7.82 6.40
N ILE A 27 -23.94 -9.07 6.03
CA ILE A 27 -22.57 -9.60 5.91
C ILE A 27 -21.75 -8.75 4.92
N PHE A 28 -22.33 -8.42 3.76
CA PHE A 28 -21.67 -7.55 2.79
C PHE A 28 -21.41 -6.14 3.34
N LYS A 29 -22.32 -5.59 4.16
CA LYS A 29 -22.13 -4.29 4.81
C LYS A 29 -21.00 -4.31 5.86
N GLU A 30 -20.83 -5.40 6.59
CA GLU A 30 -19.73 -5.58 7.55
C GLU A 30 -18.38 -5.73 6.82
N ILE A 31 -18.33 -6.64 5.83
CA ILE A 31 -17.15 -6.86 4.99
C ILE A 31 -16.77 -5.58 4.21
N TYR A 32 -17.75 -4.76 3.82
CA TYR A 32 -17.51 -3.50 3.14
C TYR A 32 -16.71 -2.48 3.97
N LEU A 33 -16.75 -2.57 5.30
CA LEU A 33 -15.97 -1.69 6.18
C LEU A 33 -14.60 -2.27 6.54
N GLU A 34 -14.25 -3.45 6.03
CA GLU A 34 -12.91 -4.01 6.18
C GLU A 34 -11.87 -3.09 5.52
N ALA A 35 -10.80 -2.86 6.26
CA ALA A 35 -9.66 -2.08 5.84
C ALA A 35 -8.38 -2.90 5.96
N GLU A 36 -7.45 -2.65 5.06
CA GLU A 36 -6.24 -3.43 4.89
C GLU A 36 -5.04 -2.52 4.66
N TYR A 37 -3.85 -3.04 4.97
CA TYR A 37 -2.60 -2.41 4.56
C TYR A 37 -2.26 -2.87 3.16
N LYS A 38 -2.13 -1.92 2.24
CA LYS A 38 -1.74 -2.11 0.85
C LYS A 38 -0.34 -1.56 0.64
N TRP A 39 0.40 -2.15 -0.28
CA TRP A 39 1.70 -1.63 -0.68
C TRP A 39 1.84 -1.62 -2.20
N TYR A 40 2.67 -0.70 -2.71
CA TYR A 40 2.97 -0.54 -4.12
C TYR A 40 4.46 -0.33 -4.27
N LEU A 41 5.09 -1.20 -5.05
CA LEU A 41 6.51 -1.18 -5.32
C LEU A 41 6.75 -0.69 -6.75
N SER A 42 7.62 0.29 -6.91
CA SER A 42 7.92 0.91 -8.20
C SER A 42 9.40 1.21 -8.36
N ARG A 43 9.88 1.10 -9.60
CA ARG A 43 11.23 1.43 -10.01
C ARG A 43 11.36 2.88 -10.44
N TYR A 44 12.41 3.54 -9.99
CA TYR A 44 12.83 4.81 -10.56
C TYR A 44 13.32 4.63 -12.00
N VAL A 45 12.79 5.42 -12.93
CA VAL A 45 13.16 5.36 -14.36
C VAL A 45 13.54 6.73 -14.95
N GLY A 46 13.79 7.71 -14.09
CA GLY A 46 14.22 9.06 -14.47
C GLY A 46 13.37 10.15 -13.84
N GLU A 47 13.63 11.40 -14.23
CA GLU A 47 12.88 12.58 -13.78
C GLU A 47 11.75 12.91 -14.76
N TRP A 48 10.68 13.51 -14.26
CA TRP A 48 9.69 14.19 -15.09
C TRP A 48 10.22 15.56 -15.48
N ASP A 49 10.09 15.89 -16.76
CA ASP A 49 10.35 17.23 -17.27
C ASP A 49 9.09 18.10 -17.11
N LEU A 50 8.66 18.32 -15.87
CA LEU A 50 7.42 19.04 -15.54
C LEU A 50 7.69 20.23 -14.62
N ASP A 51 7.34 21.43 -15.07
CA ASP A 51 7.25 22.68 -14.28
C ASP A 51 6.00 22.72 -13.36
N PHE A 52 5.52 21.57 -12.88
CA PHE A 52 4.30 21.49 -12.08
C PHE A 52 4.61 21.13 -10.62
N ASN A 53 4.51 22.14 -9.75
CA ASN A 53 4.48 21.96 -8.30
C ASN A 53 3.16 21.27 -7.88
N PHE A 54 3.12 19.94 -7.91
CA PHE A 54 2.05 19.21 -7.25
C PHE A 54 2.25 19.24 -5.73
N SER A 55 1.25 19.75 -5.01
CA SER A 55 1.16 19.58 -3.56
C SER A 55 0.86 18.11 -3.26
N HIS A 56 1.91 17.31 -3.08
CA HIS A 56 1.78 15.96 -2.57
C HIS A 56 1.74 16.01 -1.04
N ALA A 57 0.74 15.36 -0.45
CA ALA A 57 0.67 15.18 1.00
C ALA A 57 1.97 14.53 1.48
N ALA A 58 2.57 15.10 2.54
CA ALA A 58 3.78 14.55 3.12
C ALA A 58 3.53 13.11 3.61
N PRO A 59 4.50 12.19 3.41
CA PRO A 59 4.36 10.84 3.93
C PRO A 59 4.29 10.90 5.46
N LEU A 60 3.45 10.05 6.06
CA LEU A 60 3.26 10.02 7.50
C LEU A 60 4.31 9.10 8.15
N GLU A 61 4.83 9.50 9.31
CA GLU A 61 5.73 8.67 10.12
C GLU A 61 5.05 7.42 10.70
N LYS A 62 3.71 7.34 10.57
CA LYS A 62 2.90 6.21 10.99
C LYS A 62 1.75 5.97 10.00
N VAL A 63 1.58 4.72 9.58
CA VAL A 63 0.41 4.25 8.85
C VAL A 63 -0.45 3.46 9.83
N LYS A 64 -1.51 4.09 10.35
CA LYS A 64 -2.39 3.56 11.41
C LYS A 64 -1.61 3.05 12.63
N ASP A 65 -1.28 1.77 12.70
CA ASP A 65 -0.59 1.11 13.82
C ASP A 65 0.86 0.78 13.49
N LEU A 66 1.26 0.83 12.22
CA LEU A 66 2.62 0.60 11.74
C LEU A 66 3.42 1.91 11.75
N SER A 67 4.48 1.98 12.55
CA SER A 67 5.45 3.09 12.46
C SER A 67 6.42 2.86 11.29
N VAL A 68 6.92 3.96 10.72
CA VAL A 68 7.97 3.92 9.69
C VAL A 68 9.25 3.29 10.24
N GLU A 69 9.62 3.58 11.49
CA GLU A 69 10.78 2.96 12.14
C GLU A 69 10.72 1.43 12.12
N TYR A 70 9.58 0.85 12.51
CA TYR A 70 9.37 -0.60 12.49
C TYR A 70 9.39 -1.16 11.06
N LEU A 71 8.80 -0.45 10.09
CA LEU A 71 8.84 -0.85 8.69
C LEU A 71 10.27 -0.88 8.14
N LEU A 72 11.08 0.13 8.46
CA LEU A 72 12.47 0.22 8.02
C LEU A 72 13.35 -0.85 8.67
N ASP A 73 13.11 -1.18 9.94
CA ASP A 73 13.81 -2.26 10.63
C ASP A 73 13.61 -3.59 9.88
N ILE A 74 12.36 -3.93 9.59
CA ILE A 74 12.02 -5.16 8.85
C ILE A 74 12.60 -5.13 7.44
N LEU A 75 12.41 -4.05 6.69
CA LEU A 75 12.85 -3.94 5.30
C LEU A 75 14.38 -4.05 5.13
N ASN A 76 15.15 -3.64 6.15
CA ASN A 76 16.61 -3.61 6.09
C ASN A 76 17.29 -4.80 6.77
N ASN A 77 16.61 -5.48 7.70
CA ASN A 77 17.19 -6.56 8.48
C ASN A 77 16.58 -7.94 8.17
N ASP A 78 15.35 -8.00 7.64
CA ASP A 78 14.63 -9.24 7.36
C ASP A 78 14.18 -9.33 5.90
N TYR A 79 14.31 -10.53 5.32
CA TYR A 79 13.66 -10.79 4.03
C TYR A 79 12.14 -10.96 4.23
N CYS A 80 11.41 -9.88 3.97
CA CYS A 80 9.98 -9.77 4.30
C CYS A 80 9.02 -9.84 3.10
N PHE A 81 9.55 -9.93 1.87
CA PHE A 81 8.78 -10.15 0.65
C PHE A 81 8.50 -11.65 0.45
N ASP A 82 7.31 -12.01 -0.03
CA ASP A 82 6.97 -13.40 -0.36
C ASP A 82 7.19 -13.75 -1.84
N PHE A 83 7.81 -12.85 -2.59
CA PHE A 83 8.15 -12.95 -4.00
C PHE A 83 9.63 -12.63 -4.20
N ASP A 84 10.21 -13.15 -5.28
CA ASP A 84 11.64 -12.95 -5.59
C ASP A 84 11.88 -11.51 -6.06
N TYR A 85 12.52 -10.73 -5.20
CA TYR A 85 12.82 -9.31 -5.43
C TYR A 85 14.11 -8.90 -4.71
N GLU A 86 14.96 -8.22 -5.45
CA GLU A 86 16.17 -7.56 -4.96
C GLU A 86 16.02 -6.05 -5.20
N PRO A 87 16.12 -5.21 -4.15
CA PRO A 87 15.98 -3.77 -4.30
C PRO A 87 17.08 -3.14 -5.15
N GLU A 88 16.69 -2.21 -6.04
CA GLU A 88 17.61 -1.38 -6.81
C GLU A 88 17.58 0.08 -6.33
N GLU A 89 18.67 0.80 -6.56
CA GLU A 89 18.81 2.21 -6.18
C GLU A 89 17.66 3.05 -6.77
N GLY A 90 16.98 3.80 -5.89
CA GLY A 90 15.84 4.61 -6.25
C GLY A 90 14.50 3.85 -6.30
N ASP A 91 14.46 2.54 -6.05
CA ASP A 91 13.20 1.82 -5.90
C ASP A 91 12.38 2.43 -4.74
N VAL A 92 11.07 2.51 -4.95
CA VAL A 92 10.13 3.21 -4.07
C VAL A 92 9.06 2.25 -3.61
N LEU A 93 8.84 2.19 -2.29
CA LEU A 93 7.78 1.42 -1.67
C LEU A 93 6.79 2.37 -0.98
N ASN A 94 5.57 2.44 -1.52
CA ASN A 94 4.47 3.19 -0.93
C ASN A 94 3.59 2.23 -0.14
N ILE A 95 3.27 2.60 1.10
CA ILE A 95 2.42 1.80 1.99
C ILE A 95 1.21 2.64 2.37
N GLN A 96 0.03 2.05 2.29
CA GLN A 96 -1.24 2.72 2.55
C GLN A 96 -2.11 1.84 3.45
N TYR A 97 -2.86 2.47 4.37
CA TYR A 97 -3.97 1.82 5.04
C TYR A 97 -5.27 2.45 4.53
N ASP A 98 -6.15 1.63 3.97
CA ASP A 98 -7.40 2.07 3.36
C ASP A 98 -8.44 0.93 3.38
N TYR A 99 -9.68 1.25 3.05
CA TYR A 99 -10.69 0.22 2.87
C TYR A 99 -10.30 -0.75 1.75
N LYS A 100 -10.54 -2.03 1.99
CA LYS A 100 -10.27 -3.11 1.03
C LYS A 100 -11.07 -2.88 -0.26
N TYR A 101 -12.34 -2.54 -0.12
CA TYR A 101 -13.28 -2.35 -1.23
C TYR A 101 -13.43 -0.88 -1.63
N PRO A 102 -13.62 -0.58 -2.92
CA PRO A 102 -13.90 0.78 -3.39
C PRO A 102 -15.20 1.33 -2.77
N ASP A 103 -15.36 2.65 -2.82
CA ASP A 103 -16.60 3.29 -2.40
C ASP A 103 -17.75 2.93 -3.36
N LEU A 104 -18.92 2.63 -2.81
CA LEU A 104 -20.10 2.16 -3.52
C LEU A 104 -21.32 3.01 -3.16
N ARG A 105 -21.98 3.55 -4.19
CA ARG A 105 -23.08 4.52 -4.07
C ARG A 105 -24.26 4.08 -3.19
N HIS A 106 -24.47 2.78 -3.00
CA HIS A 106 -25.59 2.22 -2.23
C HIS A 106 -25.19 1.68 -0.84
N MET A 107 -23.94 1.90 -0.45
CA MET A 107 -23.39 1.44 0.81
C MET A 107 -23.32 2.59 1.83
N PRO A 108 -23.16 2.30 3.13
CA PRO A 108 -23.04 3.33 4.15
C PRO A 108 -21.85 4.27 3.87
N ASN A 109 -22.02 5.55 4.22
CA ASN A 109 -20.91 6.50 4.25
C ASN A 109 -19.79 5.98 5.16
N ARG A 110 -18.56 6.08 4.68
CA ARG A 110 -17.37 5.68 5.42
C ARG A 110 -16.65 6.89 5.99
N TYR A 111 -16.04 6.73 7.16
CA TYR A 111 -15.09 7.72 7.67
C TYR A 111 -13.82 7.68 6.83
N PHE A 112 -13.19 8.83 6.62
CA PHE A 112 -11.87 8.90 5.99
C PHE A 112 -10.83 8.30 6.92
N ILE A 113 -10.26 7.14 6.53
CA ILE A 113 -9.23 6.42 7.29
C ILE A 113 -7.90 6.34 6.55
N ARG A 114 -7.81 6.92 5.35
CA ARG A 114 -6.67 6.77 4.46
C ARG A 114 -5.45 7.44 5.08
N CYS A 115 -4.42 6.65 5.31
CA CYS A 115 -3.10 7.13 5.71
C CYS A 115 -2.03 6.39 4.92
N SER A 116 -0.95 7.09 4.59
CA SER A 116 0.09 6.56 3.72
C SER A 116 1.48 7.03 4.11
N THR A 117 2.46 6.19 3.83
CA THR A 117 3.87 6.52 3.95
C THR A 117 4.64 6.01 2.74
N CYS A 118 5.88 6.48 2.60
CA CYS A 118 6.76 6.17 1.48
C CYS A 118 8.17 5.95 2.03
N VAL A 119 8.84 4.94 1.51
CA VAL A 119 10.25 4.66 1.75
C VAL A 119 10.95 4.43 0.41
N MET A 120 12.23 4.76 0.34
CA MET A 120 13.04 4.63 -0.87
C MET A 120 14.31 3.84 -0.58
N PHE A 121 14.74 3.01 -1.53
CA PHE A 121 16.00 2.30 -1.43
C PHE A 121 17.13 3.20 -1.91
N ARG A 122 18.03 3.56 -0.99
CA ARG A 122 19.21 4.39 -1.26
C ARG A 122 20.43 3.91 -0.52
N ASP A 123 21.58 3.94 -1.18
CA ASP A 123 22.87 3.54 -0.59
C ASP A 123 22.81 2.14 0.06
N GLY A 124 22.10 1.21 -0.58
CA GLY A 124 21.97 -0.17 -0.13
C GLY A 124 20.98 -0.41 1.00
N LYS A 125 20.12 0.56 1.36
CA LYS A 125 19.08 0.39 2.40
C LYS A 125 17.81 1.18 2.10
N TRP A 126 16.68 0.71 2.62
CA TRP A 126 15.45 1.49 2.68
C TRP A 126 15.57 2.62 3.69
N ILE A 127 15.15 3.82 3.29
CA ILE A 127 15.09 5.02 4.12
C ILE A 127 13.71 5.67 4.02
N PHE A 128 13.30 6.37 5.08
CA PHE A 128 12.12 7.21 5.05
C PHE A 128 12.40 8.46 4.24
N ASP A 129 11.81 8.55 3.06
CA ASP A 129 11.99 9.71 2.19
C ASP A 129 10.83 9.80 1.18
N ARG A 130 10.77 10.95 0.52
CA ARG A 130 9.73 11.39 -0.40
C ARG A 130 10.33 11.58 -1.80
N TYR A 131 9.64 11.10 -2.83
CA TYR A 131 10.00 11.36 -4.22
C TYR A 131 9.16 12.51 -4.80
N TYR A 132 9.80 13.43 -5.52
CA TYR A 132 9.15 14.51 -6.27
C TYR A 132 9.59 14.44 -7.70
N ASP A 133 8.65 14.66 -8.61
CA ASP A 133 8.97 14.89 -10.01
C ASP A 133 9.81 13.75 -10.63
N VAL A 134 9.64 12.53 -10.12
CA VAL A 134 10.29 11.33 -10.67
C VAL A 134 9.30 10.49 -11.44
N LYS A 135 9.79 9.93 -12.53
CA LYS A 135 9.09 8.92 -13.31
C LYS A 135 9.33 7.57 -12.65
N LEU A 136 8.22 6.94 -12.24
CA LEU A 136 8.22 5.60 -11.67
C LEU A 136 7.58 4.60 -12.62
N LYS A 137 8.12 3.38 -12.66
CA LYS A 137 7.51 2.22 -13.32
C LYS A 137 7.07 1.23 -12.26
N SER A 138 5.78 0.90 -12.20
CA SER A 138 5.30 -0.12 -11.26
C SER A 138 6.01 -1.45 -11.50
N ILE A 139 6.52 -2.04 -10.41
CA ILE A 139 7.04 -3.40 -10.39
C ILE A 139 5.88 -4.34 -10.05
N THR A 140 5.33 -4.18 -8.85
CA THR A 140 4.22 -4.99 -8.34
C THR A 140 3.53 -4.29 -7.17
N GLN A 141 2.49 -4.90 -6.61
CA GLN A 141 1.71 -4.38 -5.50
C GLN A 141 1.13 -5.53 -4.68
N GLY A 142 0.68 -5.24 -3.46
CA GLY A 142 0.19 -6.27 -2.58
C GLY A 142 -0.45 -5.76 -1.30
N PHE A 143 -0.49 -6.64 -0.31
CA PHE A 143 -0.98 -6.34 1.04
C PHE A 143 0.00 -6.80 2.11
N ILE A 144 -0.06 -6.17 3.28
CA ILE A 144 0.73 -6.58 4.44
C ILE A 144 -0.08 -7.58 5.27
N LYS A 145 0.51 -8.75 5.53
CA LYS A 145 -0.06 -9.77 6.41
C LYS A 145 0.67 -9.75 7.75
N PHE A 146 -0.09 -9.72 8.84
CA PHE A 146 0.43 -9.92 10.20
C PHE A 146 0.51 -11.42 10.48
N LEU A 147 1.63 -11.87 11.04
CA LEU A 147 1.87 -13.26 11.45
C LEU A 147 1.61 -13.47 12.94
#